data_AF-A0A965AMY0-F1
#
_entry.id   AF-A0A965AMY0-F1
#
_cell.length_a   1.000
_cell.length_b   1.000
_cell.length_c   1.000
_cell.angle_alpha   90.00
_cell.angle_beta   90.00
_cell.angle_gamma   90.00
#
_symmetry.space_group_name_H-M   'P 1'
#
loop_
_entity.id
_entity.type
_entity.pdbx_description
1 polymer ?
#
loop_
_entity_poly.entity_id
_entity_poly.type
_entity_poly.pdbx_seq_one_letter_code
_entity_poly.pdbx_strand_id
1 'polypeptide(L)'
;MPLAAAWGVAASRAARGQFVEAGGDLHSPQFGAAGTQRYRVGVRVAARGGRCRDIYATLPVPMDWPEQQARIVDQDTSTDIRRLRFRETPGAARQMIVEISDLPAAAEAHAILTFELTRRAILAPPETAGLVPPAKSDRQLRQFLSPSPYIESRHPAIVKLARQTVAGLLGWKKVEAIYDVVRERVEYRNGELKGAAKALADGWG
;
A
#
# COMPACT_ATOMS: atom_id res chain seq x y z
N MET A 1 -54.22 -18.75 -52.63
CA MET A 1 -52.75 -18.87 -52.43
C MET A 1 -52.37 -18.05 -51.20
N PRO A 2 -52.14 -18.66 -50.03
CA PRO A 2 -51.60 -17.95 -48.88
C PRO A 2 -50.08 -18.15 -48.79
N LEU A 3 -49.33 -17.04 -48.69
CA LEU A 3 -47.92 -17.04 -48.33
C LEU A 3 -47.82 -17.30 -46.81
N ALA A 4 -47.22 -18.42 -46.42
CA ALA A 4 -46.88 -18.71 -45.03
C ALA A 4 -45.58 -17.97 -44.66
N ALA A 5 -45.68 -16.97 -43.78
CA ALA A 5 -44.52 -16.33 -43.17
C ALA A 5 -44.13 -17.11 -41.90
N ALA A 6 -43.05 -17.88 -41.98
CA ALA A 6 -42.47 -18.58 -40.84
C ALA A 6 -41.63 -17.59 -40.01
N TRP A 7 -42.05 -17.31 -38.79
CA TRP A 7 -41.27 -16.55 -37.82
C TRP A 7 -40.26 -17.48 -37.14
N GLY A 8 -38.98 -17.33 -37.49
CA GLY A 8 -37.89 -18.00 -36.80
C GLY A 8 -37.61 -17.34 -35.45
N VAL A 9 -37.88 -18.05 -34.36
CA VAL A 9 -37.45 -17.64 -33.01
C VAL A 9 -35.95 -17.94 -32.91
N ALA A 10 -35.12 -16.92 -33.05
CA ALA A 10 -33.71 -17.00 -32.72
C ALA A 10 -33.55 -16.98 -31.20
N ALA A 11 -33.43 -18.15 -30.58
CA ALA A 11 -33.07 -18.27 -29.18
C ALA A 11 -31.62 -17.79 -29.00
N SER A 12 -31.45 -16.57 -28.49
CA SER A 12 -30.17 -16.05 -28.04
C SER A 12 -29.70 -16.90 -26.86
N ARG A 13 -28.76 -17.81 -27.12
CA ARG A 13 -28.10 -18.60 -26.09
C ARG A 13 -27.29 -17.61 -25.26
N ALA A 14 -27.82 -17.23 -24.10
CA ALA A 14 -27.13 -16.38 -23.14
C ALA A 14 -25.74 -16.99 -22.87
N ALA A 15 -24.70 -16.30 -23.33
CA ALA A 15 -23.33 -16.62 -22.98
C ALA A 15 -23.20 -16.36 -21.47
N ARG A 16 -23.43 -17.40 -20.67
CA ARG A 16 -23.00 -17.44 -19.28
C ARG A 16 -21.48 -17.44 -19.32
N GLY A 17 -20.90 -16.24 -19.26
CA GLY A 17 -19.48 -16.07 -18.99
C GLY A 17 -19.14 -16.90 -17.77
N GLN A 18 -18.32 -17.92 -17.96
CA GLN A 18 -17.69 -18.66 -16.89
C GLN A 18 -16.72 -17.69 -16.23
N PHE A 19 -17.22 -16.91 -15.25
CA PHE A 19 -16.35 -16.43 -14.21
C PHE A 19 -15.81 -17.69 -13.54
N VAL A 20 -14.51 -17.93 -13.70
CA VAL A 20 -13.79 -18.83 -12.82
C VAL A 20 -13.98 -18.25 -11.42
N GLU A 21 -14.89 -18.82 -10.64
CA GLU A 21 -14.80 -18.71 -9.18
C GLU A 21 -13.44 -19.32 -8.84
N ALA A 22 -12.44 -18.46 -8.66
CA ALA A 22 -11.25 -18.84 -7.94
C ALA A 22 -11.75 -19.24 -6.55
N GLY A 23 -11.89 -20.55 -6.32
CA GLY A 23 -12.17 -21.08 -4.99
C GLY A 23 -11.14 -20.45 -4.05
N GLY A 24 -11.61 -19.57 -3.17
CA GLY A 24 -10.73 -18.83 -2.29
C GLY A 24 -9.92 -19.82 -1.47
N ASP A 25 -8.60 -19.79 -1.64
CA ASP A 25 -7.71 -20.57 -0.79
C ASP A 25 -8.04 -20.22 0.67
N LEU A 26 -8.28 -21.23 1.51
CA LEU A 26 -8.64 -21.05 2.92
C LEU A 26 -7.58 -20.25 3.70
N HIS A 27 -6.37 -20.19 3.15
CA HIS A 27 -5.23 -19.46 3.69
C HIS A 27 -5.08 -18.03 3.13
N SER A 28 -5.87 -17.65 2.13
CA SER A 28 -5.86 -16.30 1.55
C SER A 28 -6.65 -15.30 2.41
N PRO A 29 -6.22 -14.03 2.47
CA PRO A 29 -6.97 -12.99 3.16
C PRO A 29 -8.35 -12.84 2.52
N GLN A 30 -9.39 -12.79 3.35
CA GLN A 30 -10.75 -12.52 2.91
C GLN A 30 -11.01 -11.02 2.95
N PHE A 31 -11.82 -10.52 2.02
CA PHE A 31 -12.18 -9.11 1.98
C PHE A 31 -13.61 -8.91 2.47
N GLY A 32 -13.76 -8.09 3.49
CA GLY A 32 -15.03 -7.68 4.05
C GLY A 32 -15.64 -6.49 3.32
N ALA A 33 -16.42 -5.70 4.05
CA ALA A 33 -17.11 -4.53 3.51
C ALA A 33 -16.12 -3.53 2.88
N ALA A 34 -16.58 -2.89 1.81
CA ALA A 34 -15.87 -1.83 1.12
C ALA A 34 -16.33 -0.45 1.64
N GLY A 35 -15.38 0.47 1.78
CA GLY A 35 -15.63 1.89 2.04
C GLY A 35 -14.91 2.76 1.00
N THR A 36 -15.56 3.84 0.58
CA THR A 36 -14.98 4.80 -0.37
C THR A 36 -14.67 6.12 0.32
N GLN A 37 -13.48 6.66 0.08
CA GLN A 37 -13.04 7.95 0.63
C GLN A 37 -12.31 8.78 -0.43
N ARG A 38 -12.40 10.11 -0.31
CA ARG A 38 -11.56 11.02 -1.11
C ARG A 38 -10.28 11.35 -0.37
N TYR A 39 -9.16 11.28 -1.08
CA TYR A 39 -7.83 11.53 -0.56
C TYR A 39 -7.11 12.55 -1.44
N ARG A 40 -6.87 13.75 -0.90
CA ARG A 40 -6.18 14.84 -1.58
C ARG A 40 -4.71 14.82 -1.18
N VAL A 41 -3.81 14.72 -2.15
CA VAL A 41 -2.37 14.66 -1.94
C VAL A 41 -1.64 15.41 -3.05
N GLY A 42 -0.55 16.08 -2.72
CA GLY A 42 0.16 16.89 -3.67
C GLY A 42 1.38 17.59 -3.10
N VAL A 43 1.99 18.42 -3.94
CA VAL A 43 3.08 19.31 -3.56
C VAL A 43 2.73 20.74 -3.94
N ARG A 44 3.17 21.67 -3.11
CA ARG A 44 3.06 23.11 -3.32
C ARG A 44 4.40 23.74 -3.01
N VAL A 45 4.96 24.48 -3.95
CA VAL A 45 6.29 25.08 -3.88
C VAL A 45 6.15 26.58 -4.02
N ALA A 46 6.62 27.33 -3.02
CA ALA A 46 6.57 28.79 -3.02
C ALA A 46 7.99 29.38 -3.02
N ALA A 47 8.29 30.21 -4.01
CA ALA A 47 9.59 30.86 -4.21
C ALA A 47 9.74 32.13 -3.35
N ARG A 48 9.86 31.97 -2.02
CA ARG A 48 9.92 33.10 -1.07
C ARG A 48 11.25 33.87 -1.07
N GLY A 49 12.36 33.18 -1.34
CA GLY A 49 13.72 33.74 -1.26
C GLY A 49 14.32 34.21 -2.59
N GLY A 50 13.55 34.18 -3.68
CA GLY A 50 14.04 34.47 -5.03
C GLY A 50 13.63 33.39 -6.03
N ARG A 51 14.10 33.53 -7.27
CA ARG A 51 13.82 32.61 -8.38
C ARG A 51 14.37 31.20 -8.09
N CYS A 52 13.56 30.17 -8.30
CA CYS A 52 13.97 28.77 -8.18
C CYS A 52 14.01 28.11 -9.56
N ARG A 53 14.96 27.19 -9.78
CA ARG A 53 15.10 26.45 -11.05
C ARG A 53 15.27 24.97 -10.80
N ASP A 54 14.93 24.17 -11.79
CA ASP A 54 15.13 22.71 -11.83
C ASP A 54 14.61 22.00 -10.56
N ILE A 55 13.41 22.39 -10.11
CA ILE A 55 12.79 21.79 -8.94
C ILE A 55 12.28 20.41 -9.32
N TYR A 56 12.74 19.40 -8.57
CA TYR A 56 12.35 18.01 -8.69
C TYR A 56 11.72 17.53 -7.38
N ALA A 57 10.40 17.35 -7.38
CA ALA A 57 9.67 16.88 -6.21
C ALA A 57 9.13 15.47 -6.45
N THR A 58 9.25 14.61 -5.44
CA THR A 58 8.67 13.27 -5.49
C THR A 58 7.91 12.96 -4.21
N LEU A 59 6.77 12.28 -4.35
CA LEU A 59 5.98 11.84 -3.21
C LEU A 59 5.26 10.51 -3.51
N PRO A 60 5.04 9.66 -2.51
CA PRO A 60 4.20 8.48 -2.67
C PRO A 60 2.74 8.91 -2.86
N VAL A 61 2.04 8.20 -3.75
CA VAL A 61 0.62 8.36 -4.01
C VAL A 61 -0.08 7.00 -3.99
N PRO A 62 -1.39 6.94 -3.74
CA PRO A 62 -2.13 5.69 -3.78
C PRO A 62 -1.99 4.93 -5.10
N MET A 63 -2.08 3.61 -5.01
CA MET A 63 -2.11 2.67 -6.14
C MET A 63 -3.08 1.54 -5.87
N ASP A 64 -3.32 0.73 -6.90
CA ASP A 64 -4.19 -0.43 -6.81
C ASP A 64 -3.51 -1.59 -6.08
N TRP A 65 -4.29 -2.23 -5.22
CA TRP A 65 -3.99 -3.46 -4.48
C TRP A 65 -5.23 -4.36 -4.51
N PRO A 66 -5.12 -5.67 -4.22
CA PRO A 66 -6.29 -6.55 -4.14
C PRO A 66 -7.42 -6.03 -3.24
N GLU A 67 -7.06 -5.38 -2.12
CA GLU A 67 -7.97 -4.78 -1.16
C GLU A 67 -8.33 -3.32 -1.45
N GLN A 68 -7.66 -2.65 -2.38
CA GLN A 68 -7.79 -1.21 -2.62
C GLN A 68 -7.79 -0.86 -4.10
N GLN A 69 -8.79 -0.09 -4.53
CA GLN A 69 -8.82 0.54 -5.85
C GLN A 69 -8.60 2.05 -5.71
N ALA A 70 -7.72 2.61 -6.52
CA ALA A 70 -7.36 4.01 -6.50
C ALA A 70 -7.62 4.67 -7.87
N ARG A 71 -8.53 5.63 -7.90
CA ARG A 71 -8.85 6.39 -9.11
C ARG A 71 -8.59 7.88 -8.88
N ILE A 72 -7.91 8.53 -9.81
CA ILE A 72 -7.82 10.00 -9.80
C ILE A 72 -9.17 10.54 -10.27
N VAL A 73 -9.81 11.36 -9.43
CA VAL A 73 -11.12 11.98 -9.72
C VAL A 73 -11.00 13.47 -9.97
N ASP A 74 -9.90 14.09 -9.52
CA ASP A 74 -9.64 15.51 -9.75
C ASP A 74 -8.12 15.77 -9.74
N GLN A 75 -7.72 16.78 -10.51
CA GLN A 75 -6.33 17.17 -10.75
C GLN A 75 -6.24 18.69 -10.83
N ASP A 76 -5.53 19.28 -9.90
CA ASP A 76 -5.31 20.72 -9.76
C ASP A 76 -3.80 21.01 -9.89
N THR A 77 -3.40 21.60 -11.02
CA THR A 77 -2.00 21.86 -11.37
C THR A 77 -1.80 23.29 -11.86
N SER A 78 -0.75 23.96 -11.39
CA SER A 78 -0.31 25.26 -11.91
C SER A 78 0.33 25.14 -13.29
N THR A 79 0.33 26.23 -14.06
CA THR A 79 0.96 26.30 -15.38
C THR A 79 2.48 26.10 -15.37
N ASP A 80 3.14 26.33 -14.24
CA ASP A 80 4.60 26.21 -14.08
C ASP A 80 5.08 24.76 -14.02
N ILE A 81 4.17 23.78 -13.92
CA ILE A 81 4.54 22.36 -13.94
C ILE A 81 4.97 21.99 -15.36
N ARG A 82 6.27 21.75 -15.56
CA ARG A 82 6.82 21.25 -16.82
C ARG A 82 6.33 19.84 -17.10
N ARG A 83 6.28 19.01 -16.06
CA ARG A 83 6.00 17.58 -16.16
C ARG A 83 5.46 17.02 -14.86
N LEU A 84 4.39 16.25 -14.99
CA LEU A 84 3.87 15.36 -13.98
C LEU A 84 3.91 13.93 -14.52
N ARG A 85 4.61 13.01 -13.84
CA ARG A 85 4.62 11.58 -14.21
C ARG A 85 4.49 10.70 -12.98
N PHE A 86 4.05 9.46 -13.21
CA PHE A 86 4.01 8.43 -12.19
C PHE A 86 5.06 7.36 -12.47
N ARG A 87 5.66 6.83 -11.40
CA ARG A 87 6.58 5.70 -11.44
C ARG A 87 6.15 4.68 -10.40
N GLU A 88 5.91 3.45 -10.83
CA GLU A 88 5.66 2.35 -9.90
C GLU A 88 6.98 1.77 -9.40
N THR A 89 7.04 1.49 -8.10
CA THR A 89 8.17 0.79 -7.50
C THR A 89 7.72 -0.63 -7.15
N PRO A 90 8.37 -1.69 -7.68
CA PRO A 90 7.93 -3.06 -7.45
C PRO A 90 7.80 -3.41 -5.97
N GLY A 91 6.64 -3.92 -5.58
CA GLY A 91 6.35 -4.32 -4.19
C GLY A 91 6.34 -3.17 -3.18
N ALA A 92 6.25 -1.93 -3.65
CA ALA A 92 6.20 -0.72 -2.82
C ALA A 92 5.08 0.20 -3.32
N ALA A 93 5.26 1.52 -3.23
CA ALA A 93 4.23 2.49 -3.60
C ALA A 93 4.40 3.00 -5.04
N ARG A 94 3.33 3.60 -5.58
CA ARG A 94 3.40 4.47 -6.76
C ARG A 94 3.94 5.83 -6.35
N GLN A 95 4.89 6.33 -7.10
CA GLN A 95 5.53 7.62 -6.87
C GLN A 95 5.02 8.62 -7.89
N MET A 96 4.59 9.79 -7.42
CA MET A 96 4.36 10.97 -8.24
C MET A 96 5.64 11.78 -8.33
N ILE A 97 5.99 12.18 -9.55
CA ILE A 97 7.18 12.98 -9.88
C ILE A 97 6.70 14.27 -10.54
N VAL A 98 7.09 15.40 -9.95
CA VAL A 98 6.75 16.76 -10.39
C VAL A 98 8.05 17.48 -10.74
N GLU A 99 8.15 17.96 -11.97
CA GLU A 99 9.29 18.78 -12.44
C GLU A 99 8.79 20.20 -12.75
N ILE A 100 9.45 21.21 -12.17
CA ILE A 100 9.23 22.65 -12.44
C ILE A 100 10.57 23.21 -12.93
N SER A 101 10.63 23.66 -14.19
CA SER A 101 11.91 24.11 -14.77
C SER A 101 12.35 25.45 -14.20
N ASP A 102 11.41 26.37 -14.02
CA ASP A 102 11.66 27.73 -13.58
C ASP A 102 10.45 28.24 -12.81
N LEU A 103 10.68 28.75 -11.60
CA LEU A 103 9.68 29.36 -10.74
C LEU A 103 10.13 30.80 -10.40
N PRO A 104 9.43 31.83 -10.89
CA PRO A 104 9.77 33.22 -10.60
C PRO A 104 9.77 33.55 -9.11
N ALA A 105 10.49 34.61 -8.74
CA ALA A 105 10.46 35.10 -7.36
C ALA A 105 9.03 35.47 -6.94
N ALA A 106 8.66 35.13 -5.70
CA ALA A 106 7.33 35.30 -5.14
C ALA A 106 6.19 34.51 -5.83
N ALA A 107 6.48 33.66 -6.82
CA ALA A 107 5.50 32.77 -7.43
C ALA A 107 5.28 31.49 -6.60
N GLU A 108 4.16 30.82 -6.86
CA GLU A 108 3.79 29.54 -6.28
C GLU A 108 3.38 28.58 -7.40
N ALA A 109 3.89 27.35 -7.34
CA ALA A 109 3.51 26.26 -8.21
C ALA A 109 2.94 25.10 -7.38
N HIS A 110 1.95 24.39 -7.92
CA HIS A 110 1.32 23.25 -7.25
C HIS A 110 0.96 22.15 -8.22
N ALA A 111 0.99 20.92 -7.71
CA ALA A 111 0.43 19.74 -8.35
C ALA A 111 -0.27 18.92 -7.28
N ILE A 112 -1.60 18.96 -7.29
CA ILE A 112 -2.47 18.34 -6.30
C ILE A 112 -3.44 17.40 -7.00
N LEU A 113 -3.50 16.16 -6.53
CA LEU A 113 -4.39 15.14 -7.03
C LEU A 113 -5.40 14.78 -5.95
N THR A 114 -6.64 14.60 -6.37
CA THR A 114 -7.69 14.02 -5.54
C THR A 114 -7.96 12.60 -6.03
N PHE A 115 -7.69 11.63 -5.17
CA PHE A 115 -8.00 10.23 -5.39
C PHE A 115 -9.35 9.89 -4.77
N GLU A 116 -10.14 9.09 -5.46
CA GLU A 116 -11.18 8.26 -4.86
C GLU A 116 -10.57 6.89 -4.56
N LEU A 117 -10.60 6.52 -3.29
CA LEU A 117 -10.05 5.27 -2.78
C LEU A 117 -11.19 4.39 -2.31
N THR A 118 -11.37 3.24 -2.95
CA THR A 118 -12.28 2.19 -2.47
C THR A 118 -11.44 1.12 -1.78
N ARG A 119 -11.57 1.01 -0.46
CA ARG A 119 -10.80 0.08 0.38
C ARG A 119 -11.72 -0.96 1.00
N ARG A 120 -11.32 -2.22 0.96
CA ARG A 120 -12.01 -3.33 1.62
C ARG A 120 -11.32 -3.65 2.94
N ALA A 121 -12.10 -4.01 3.95
CA ALA A 121 -11.55 -4.55 5.19
C ALA A 121 -10.84 -5.88 4.90
N ILE A 122 -9.63 -6.08 5.41
CA ILE A 122 -8.97 -7.38 5.39
C ILE A 122 -9.44 -8.14 6.62
N LEU A 123 -10.12 -9.25 6.39
CA LEU A 123 -10.57 -10.16 7.44
C LEU A 123 -9.48 -11.20 7.71
N ALA A 124 -9.39 -11.63 8.96
CA ALA A 124 -8.49 -12.69 9.36
C ALA A 124 -8.83 -13.99 8.58
N PRO A 125 -7.83 -14.75 8.12
CA PRO A 125 -8.07 -16.05 7.51
C PRO A 125 -8.75 -16.97 8.53
N PRO A 126 -9.73 -17.78 8.11
CA PRO A 126 -10.46 -18.67 9.03
C PRO A 126 -9.59 -19.79 9.60
N GLU A 127 -8.51 -20.17 8.90
CA GLU A 127 -7.58 -21.22 9.31
C GLU A 127 -6.12 -20.77 9.17
N THR A 128 -5.35 -20.90 10.24
CA THR A 128 -3.95 -20.43 10.32
C THR A 128 -2.94 -21.55 10.58
N ALA A 129 -3.37 -22.78 10.86
CA ALA A 129 -2.50 -23.92 11.16
C ALA A 129 -1.55 -24.27 10.00
N GLY A 130 -1.98 -24.04 8.76
CA GLY A 130 -1.16 -24.22 7.55
C GLY A 130 -0.17 -23.08 7.27
N LEU A 131 -0.28 -21.94 7.96
CA LEU A 131 0.57 -20.78 7.76
C LEU A 131 1.91 -20.95 8.48
N VAL A 132 2.84 -21.62 7.82
CA VAL A 132 4.19 -21.87 8.33
C VAL A 132 5.24 -21.10 7.54
N PRO A 133 6.30 -20.57 8.19
CA PRO A 133 7.43 -20.00 7.48
C PRO A 133 8.02 -21.03 6.48
N PRO A 134 8.31 -20.63 5.24
CA PRO A 134 8.86 -21.54 4.26
C PRO A 134 10.27 -21.98 4.68
N ALA A 135 10.63 -23.25 4.39
CA ALA A 135 11.95 -23.78 4.69
C ALA A 135 13.09 -23.02 3.97
N LYS A 136 12.78 -22.42 2.81
CA LYS A 136 13.70 -21.56 2.05
C LYS A 136 12.96 -20.29 1.65
N SER A 137 13.55 -19.14 1.94
CA SER A 137 13.04 -17.86 1.48
C SER A 137 13.35 -17.67 -0.01
N ASP A 138 12.31 -17.34 -0.77
CA ASP A 138 12.48 -16.93 -2.16
C ASP A 138 13.33 -15.64 -2.23
N ARG A 139 14.07 -15.48 -3.34
CA ARG A 139 14.93 -14.32 -3.60
C ARG A 139 14.14 -13.01 -3.50
N GLN A 140 12.88 -13.00 -3.93
CA GLN A 140 12.02 -11.81 -3.85
C GLN A 140 11.74 -11.39 -2.40
N LEU A 141 11.68 -12.33 -1.46
CA LEU A 141 11.43 -12.04 -0.05
C LEU A 141 12.66 -11.52 0.69
N ARG A 142 13.88 -11.80 0.20
CA ARG A 142 15.12 -11.43 0.90
C ARG A 142 15.26 -9.94 1.16
N GLN A 143 14.71 -9.10 0.27
CA GLN A 143 14.75 -7.65 0.46
C GLN A 143 13.95 -7.20 1.69
N PHE A 144 12.85 -7.91 2.02
CA PHE A 144 11.99 -7.60 3.16
C PHE A 144 12.48 -8.23 4.47
N LEU A 145 13.39 -9.21 4.40
CA LEU A 145 13.97 -9.90 5.56
C LEU A 145 15.30 -9.27 6.02
N SER A 146 15.80 -8.26 5.29
CA SER A 146 17.05 -7.58 5.61
C SER A 146 16.80 -6.34 6.47
N PRO A 147 17.74 -5.94 7.35
CA PRO A 147 17.64 -4.67 8.05
C PRO A 147 17.56 -3.48 7.09
N SER A 148 16.85 -2.43 7.51
CA SER A 148 16.73 -1.18 6.76
C SER A 148 16.68 0.01 7.75
N PRO A 149 16.77 1.26 7.28
CA PRO A 149 16.65 2.42 8.15
C PRO A 149 15.40 2.32 9.03
N TYR A 150 15.58 2.53 10.34
CA TYR A 150 14.55 2.42 11.37
C TYR A 150 14.03 1.00 11.66
N ILE A 151 14.50 -0.02 10.95
CA ILE A 151 14.14 -1.43 11.11
C ILE A 151 15.41 -2.25 11.36
N GLU A 152 15.96 -2.14 12.58
CA GLU A 152 17.20 -2.84 12.96
C GLU A 152 16.94 -4.31 13.34
N SER A 153 16.31 -5.09 12.46
CA SER A 153 15.82 -6.46 12.73
C SER A 153 16.88 -7.47 13.24
N ARG A 154 18.17 -7.19 13.00
CA ARG A 154 19.32 -8.00 13.49
C ARG A 154 19.94 -7.48 14.79
N HIS A 155 19.41 -6.40 15.37
CA HIS A 155 19.94 -5.84 16.61
C HIS A 155 19.85 -6.88 17.74
N PRO A 156 20.91 -7.08 18.57
CA PRO A 156 20.93 -8.14 19.57
C PRO A 156 19.74 -8.13 20.54
N ALA A 157 19.28 -6.95 20.96
CA ALA A 157 18.12 -6.81 21.83
C ALA A 157 16.81 -7.27 21.15
N ILE A 158 16.62 -6.94 19.87
CA ILE A 158 15.45 -7.34 19.08
C ILE A 158 15.46 -8.86 18.88
N VAL A 159 16.60 -9.42 18.50
CA VAL A 159 16.76 -10.88 18.32
C VAL A 159 16.52 -11.63 19.63
N LYS A 160 17.03 -11.11 20.76
CA LYS A 160 16.81 -11.69 22.09
C LYS A 160 15.33 -11.70 22.46
N LEU A 161 14.64 -10.57 22.29
CA LEU A 161 13.21 -10.46 22.55
C LEU A 161 12.42 -11.45 21.69
N ALA A 162 12.64 -11.43 20.38
CA ALA A 162 11.95 -12.31 19.44
C ALA A 162 12.13 -13.80 19.81
N ARG A 163 13.36 -14.23 20.12
CA ARG A 163 13.64 -15.62 20.54
C ARG A 163 12.91 -16.03 21.82
N GLN A 164 12.84 -15.12 22.79
CA GLN A 164 12.13 -15.37 24.05
C GLN A 164 10.61 -15.45 23.82
N THR A 165 10.07 -14.53 23.03
CA THR A 165 8.63 -14.45 22.74
C THR A 165 8.11 -15.66 21.96
N VAL A 166 8.88 -16.18 21.01
CA VAL A 166 8.41 -17.26 20.13
C VAL A 166 8.77 -18.67 20.61
N ALA A 167 9.38 -18.80 21.79
CA ALA A 167 9.82 -20.10 22.32
C ALA A 167 8.63 -21.05 22.51
N GLY A 168 8.71 -22.25 21.93
CA GLY A 168 7.62 -23.25 21.98
C GLY A 168 6.42 -22.97 21.09
N LEU A 169 6.38 -21.83 20.38
CA LEU A 169 5.30 -21.48 19.45
C LEU A 169 5.62 -21.95 18.02
N LEU A 170 4.57 -22.15 17.21
CA LEU A 170 4.66 -22.58 15.82
C LEU A 170 3.78 -21.70 14.91
N GLY A 171 4.16 -21.64 13.63
CA GLY A 171 3.37 -20.96 12.58
C GLY A 171 2.94 -19.53 12.94
N TRP A 172 1.67 -19.24 12.69
CA TRP A 172 1.03 -17.95 12.92
C TRP A 172 1.11 -17.45 14.37
N LYS A 173 1.08 -18.34 15.37
CA LYS A 173 1.18 -17.97 16.79
C LYS A 173 2.47 -17.21 17.12
N LYS A 174 3.55 -17.42 16.35
CA LYS A 174 4.79 -16.63 16.51
C LYS A 174 4.59 -15.17 16.14
N VAL A 175 3.82 -14.90 15.09
CA VAL A 175 3.54 -13.55 14.59
C VAL A 175 2.66 -12.81 15.57
N GLU A 176 1.60 -13.45 16.06
CA GLU A 176 0.71 -12.91 17.09
C GLU A 176 1.48 -12.56 18.37
N ALA A 177 2.27 -13.50 18.90
CA ALA A 177 3.05 -13.27 20.11
C ALA A 177 4.04 -12.10 19.98
N ILE A 178 4.70 -11.95 18.82
CA ILE A 178 5.58 -10.80 18.55
C ILE A 178 4.76 -9.49 18.51
N TYR A 179 3.61 -9.50 17.81
CA TYR A 179 2.74 -8.33 17.69
C TYR A 179 2.23 -7.85 19.04
N ASP A 180 1.83 -8.77 19.91
CA ASP A 180 1.31 -8.47 21.26
C ASP A 180 2.42 -7.95 22.17
N VAL A 181 3.56 -8.66 22.25
CA VAL A 181 4.69 -8.25 23.09
C VAL A 181 5.25 -6.87 22.72
N VAL A 182 5.25 -6.51 21.43
CA VAL A 182 5.67 -5.16 21.02
C VAL A 182 4.73 -4.09 21.57
N ARG A 183 3.41 -4.31 21.51
CA ARG A 183 2.41 -3.36 22.04
C ARG A 183 2.41 -3.27 23.55
N GLU A 184 2.76 -4.35 24.24
CA GLU A 184 2.91 -4.34 25.69
C GLU A 184 4.17 -3.58 26.14
N ARG A 185 5.25 -3.61 25.35
CA ARG A 185 6.55 -3.06 25.74
C ARG A 185 6.86 -1.68 25.17
N VAL A 186 6.21 -1.30 24.08
CA VAL A 186 6.48 -0.04 23.37
C VAL A 186 5.18 0.75 23.28
N GLU A 187 5.08 1.77 24.12
CA GLU A 187 3.97 2.72 24.10
C GLU A 187 4.05 3.62 22.87
N TYR A 188 2.94 3.77 22.15
CA TYR A 188 2.88 4.73 21.06
C TYR A 188 2.89 6.16 21.61
N ARG A 189 3.87 6.97 21.20
CA ARG A 189 3.91 8.40 21.52
C ARG A 189 4.21 9.20 20.26
N ASN A 190 3.34 10.18 19.98
CA ASN A 190 3.57 11.07 18.86
C ASN A 190 4.86 11.88 19.07
N GLY A 191 5.77 11.80 18.10
CA GLY A 191 7.08 12.44 18.19
C GLY A 191 7.97 12.12 16.99
N GLU A 192 9.27 12.40 17.13
CA GLU A 192 10.25 12.06 16.11
C GLU A 192 10.33 10.56 15.87
N LEU A 193 10.49 10.18 14.60
CA LEU A 193 10.61 8.77 14.21
C LEU A 193 11.86 8.16 14.83
N LYS A 194 11.66 7.08 15.60
CA LYS A 194 12.75 6.31 16.20
C LYS A 194 13.02 5.03 15.42
N GLY A 195 14.27 4.58 15.48
CA GLY A 195 14.59 3.21 15.08
C GLY A 195 14.03 2.19 16.06
N ALA A 196 13.68 1.00 15.57
CA ALA A 196 13.10 -0.09 16.33
C ALA A 196 13.92 -0.46 17.58
N ALA A 197 15.25 -0.47 17.48
CA ALA A 197 16.11 -0.80 18.62
C ALA A 197 16.03 0.26 19.73
N LYS A 198 15.93 1.54 19.36
CA LYS A 198 15.79 2.65 20.31
C LYS A 198 14.39 2.69 20.91
N ALA A 199 13.35 2.48 20.11
CA ALA A 199 11.98 2.41 20.62
C ALA A 199 11.82 1.29 21.67
N LEU A 200 12.44 0.12 21.43
CA LEU A 200 12.45 -0.97 22.39
C LEU A 200 13.23 -0.65 23.67
N ALA A 201 14.36 0.06 23.56
CA ALA A 201 15.18 0.44 24.72
C ALA A 201 14.48 1.52 25.58
N ASP A 202 13.84 2.48 24.93
CA ASP A 202 13.14 3.59 25.61
C ASP A 202 11.75 3.16 26.13
N GLY A 203 11.18 2.09 25.59
CA GLY A 203 9.81 1.63 25.91
C GLY A 203 8.69 2.45 25.26
N TRP A 204 9.04 3.33 24.32
CA TRP A 204 8.07 4.15 23.58
C TRP A 204 8.64 4.65 22.24
N GLY A 205 7.75 4.90 21.28
CA GLY A 205 8.10 5.45 19.96
C GLY A 205 6.92 5.56 19.01
#